data_AF-A0A371GRG9-F1
#
_entry.id   AF-A0A371GRG9-F1
#
_cell.length_a   1.000
_cell.length_b   1.000
_cell.length_c   1.000
_cell.angle_alpha   90.00
_cell.angle_beta   90.00
_cell.angle_gamma   90.00
#
_symmetry.space_group_name_H-M   'P 1'
#
loop_
_entity.id
_entity.type
_entity.pdbx_description
1 polymer ?
#
loop_
_entity_poly.entity_id
_entity_poly.type
_entity_poly.pdbx_seq_one_letter_code
_entity_poly.pdbx_strand_id
1 'polypeptide(L)'
;MEEVHRGAFGTHANGHALARKILRAGYYWSKMESSCCQHVKRCMKCQMYVDNIHMAPSALHNLTSPRSFSMCGLDMIGPIEPKAFNGHKFILVAIDYCTKWVEAASYANVTKSMVTKFIKRDIICHYGLPAHIIIDNGTNLNNKMMTELCEKFKIKHYNSTPYHPKMNGAVEAAN
;
A
#
# COMPACT_ATOMS: atom_id res chain seq x y z
N MET A 1 12.40 -34.00 18.39
CA MET A 1 11.60 -32.84 17.92
C MET A 1 12.35 -32.07 16.83
N GLU A 2 13.54 -31.53 17.12
CA GLU A 2 14.37 -30.78 16.16
C GLU A 2 14.58 -31.52 14.84
N GLU A 3 15.02 -32.78 14.89
CA GLU A 3 15.30 -33.61 13.71
C GLU A 3 14.05 -33.88 12.86
N VAL A 4 12.90 -34.17 13.50
CA VAL A 4 11.63 -34.43 12.79
C VAL A 4 11.06 -33.14 12.17
N HIS A 5 11.35 -31.98 12.75
CA HIS A 5 10.84 -30.69 12.29
C HIS A 5 11.76 -30.02 11.25
N ARG A 6 13.08 -30.06 11.47
CA ARG A 6 14.12 -29.33 10.72
C ARG A 6 15.22 -30.22 10.10
N GLY A 7 15.22 -31.52 10.36
CA GLY A 7 16.24 -32.44 9.84
C GLY A 7 16.13 -32.62 8.32
N ALA A 8 16.94 -33.51 7.75
CA ALA A 8 17.03 -33.72 6.29
C ALA A 8 15.68 -34.07 5.63
N PHE A 9 14.77 -34.71 6.37
CA PHE A 9 13.40 -35.01 5.95
C PHE A 9 12.33 -34.20 6.70
N GLY A 10 12.74 -33.11 7.36
CA GLY A 10 11.87 -32.23 8.13
C GLY A 10 10.94 -31.44 7.22
N THR A 11 9.63 -31.55 7.44
CA THR A 11 8.62 -30.89 6.59
C THR A 11 8.13 -29.55 7.15
N HIS A 12 8.78 -28.99 8.18
CA HIS A 12 8.32 -27.78 8.87
C HIS A 12 6.83 -27.81 9.27
N ALA A 13 6.32 -29.00 9.60
CA ALA A 13 4.89 -29.20 9.87
C ALA A 13 4.44 -28.42 11.12
N ASN A 14 3.14 -28.07 11.16
CA ASN A 14 2.53 -27.43 12.33
C ASN A 14 2.64 -28.31 13.59
N GLY A 15 2.48 -27.68 14.76
CA GLY A 15 2.72 -28.35 16.05
C GLY A 15 1.90 -29.63 16.26
N HIS A 16 0.63 -29.62 15.84
CA HIS A 16 -0.26 -30.79 15.92
C HIS A 16 0.20 -31.94 15.01
N ALA A 17 0.62 -31.63 13.78
CA ALA A 17 1.15 -32.63 12.85
C ALA A 17 2.50 -33.18 13.31
N LEU A 18 3.37 -32.33 13.89
CA LEU A 18 4.64 -32.74 14.49
C LEU A 18 4.42 -33.69 15.66
N ALA A 19 3.50 -33.38 16.57
CA ALA A 19 3.15 -34.25 17.70
C ALA A 19 2.67 -35.63 17.23
N ARG A 20 1.79 -35.67 16.21
CA ARG A 20 1.32 -36.95 15.62
C ARG A 20 2.43 -37.74 14.95
N LYS A 21 3.39 -37.09 14.26
CA LYS A 21 4.54 -37.77 13.66
C LYS A 21 5.43 -38.41 14.71
N ILE A 22 5.71 -37.69 15.80
CA ILE A 22 6.55 -38.17 16.90
C ILE A 22 5.87 -39.33 17.64
N LEU A 23 4.56 -39.24 17.85
CA LEU A 23 3.76 -40.32 18.43
C LEU A 23 3.82 -41.59 17.58
N ARG A 24 3.69 -41.46 16.26
CA ARG A 24 3.80 -42.60 15.32
C ARG A 24 5.20 -43.23 15.30
N ALA A 25 6.23 -42.47 15.64
CA ALA A 25 7.59 -42.98 15.82
C ALA A 25 7.81 -43.68 17.17
N GLY A 26 6.78 -43.79 18.02
CA GLY A 26 6.82 -44.52 19.28
C GLY A 26 7.17 -43.66 20.50
N TYR A 27 7.32 -42.35 20.36
CA TYR A 27 7.68 -41.45 21.45
C TYR A 27 6.46 -40.74 22.02
N TYR A 28 6.38 -40.65 23.35
CA TYR A 28 5.26 -39.99 24.04
C TYR A 28 5.72 -39.28 25.31
N TRP A 29 5.09 -38.14 25.62
CA TRP A 29 5.14 -37.49 26.93
C TRP A 29 3.89 -36.63 27.16
N SER A 30 3.57 -36.34 28.43
CA SER A 30 2.27 -35.79 28.85
C SER A 30 1.93 -34.41 28.25
N LYS A 31 2.93 -33.59 27.90
CA LYS A 31 2.75 -32.25 27.31
C LYS A 31 3.23 -32.16 25.85
N MET A 32 3.28 -33.29 25.14
CA MET A 32 3.87 -33.40 23.80
C MET A 32 3.31 -32.42 22.79
N GLU A 33 1.99 -32.31 22.70
CA GLU A 33 1.35 -31.41 21.75
C GLU A 33 1.71 -29.95 22.03
N SER A 34 1.63 -29.53 23.29
CA SER A 34 2.03 -28.18 23.71
C SER A 34 3.51 -27.92 23.43
N SER A 35 4.40 -28.87 23.71
CA SER A 35 5.83 -28.76 23.41
C SER A 35 6.10 -28.63 21.92
N CYS A 36 5.41 -29.42 21.08
CA CYS A 36 5.53 -29.34 19.62
C CYS A 36 5.03 -28.01 19.08
N CYS A 37 3.87 -27.53 19.55
CA CYS A 37 3.34 -26.21 19.19
C CYS A 37 4.30 -25.09 19.60
N GLN A 38 4.87 -25.15 20.80
CA GLN A 38 5.84 -24.15 21.27
C GLN A 38 7.15 -24.21 20.46
N HIS A 39 7.60 -25.39 20.06
CA HIS A 39 8.77 -25.57 19.22
C HIS A 39 8.59 -24.93 17.83
N VAL A 40 7.43 -25.16 17.18
CA VAL A 40 7.11 -24.55 15.88
C VAL A 40 6.97 -23.03 16.00
N LYS A 41 6.38 -22.51 17.09
CA LYS A 41 6.30 -21.07 17.37
C LYS A 41 7.68 -20.40 17.48
N ARG A 42 8.69 -21.12 17.97
CA ARG A 42 10.08 -20.63 18.06
C ARG A 42 10.88 -20.84 16.77
N CYS A 43 10.32 -21.50 15.76
CA CYS A 43 11.01 -21.78 14.51
C CYS A 43 10.96 -20.57 13.57
N MET A 44 12.10 -19.90 13.39
CA MET A 44 12.22 -18.72 12.53
C MET A 44 11.72 -18.97 11.10
N LYS A 45 12.10 -20.10 10.48
CA LYS A 45 11.63 -20.45 9.12
C LYS A 45 10.10 -20.56 9.08
N CYS A 46 9.49 -21.20 10.08
CA CYS A 46 8.04 -21.27 10.16
C CYS A 46 7.41 -19.90 10.41
N GLN A 47 8.01 -19.02 11.22
CA GLN A 47 7.46 -17.68 11.48
C GLN A 47 7.61 -16.75 10.26
N MET A 48 8.66 -16.91 9.46
CA MET A 48 8.91 -16.07 8.28
C MET A 48 8.04 -16.47 7.08
N TYR A 49 7.82 -17.78 6.88
CA TYR A 49 7.16 -18.31 5.69
C TYR A 49 5.72 -18.76 5.92
N VAL A 50 5.19 -18.66 7.14
CA VAL A 50 3.78 -18.98 7.38
C VAL A 50 2.89 -17.89 6.81
N ASP A 51 1.89 -18.30 6.03
CA ASP A 51 0.85 -17.38 5.58
C ASP A 51 0.03 -16.92 6.79
N ASN A 52 -0.04 -15.62 7.00
CA ASN A 52 -0.83 -15.01 8.07
C ASN A 52 -2.32 -14.93 7.71
N ILE A 53 -2.95 -16.09 7.49
CA ILE A 53 -4.35 -16.22 7.03
C ILE A 53 -5.35 -15.67 8.07
N HIS A 54 -4.95 -15.54 9.33
CA HIS A 54 -5.78 -15.03 10.44
C HIS A 54 -5.38 -13.65 10.95
N MET A 55 -4.58 -12.88 10.19
CA MET A 55 -4.41 -11.47 10.53
C MET A 55 -5.77 -10.77 10.45
N ALA A 56 -6.20 -10.18 11.57
CA ALA A 56 -7.38 -9.35 11.58
C ALA A 56 -7.22 -8.26 10.50
N PRO A 57 -8.25 -7.98 9.69
CA PRO A 57 -8.20 -6.86 8.77
C PRO A 57 -7.86 -5.60 9.54
N SER A 58 -6.77 -4.92 9.17
CA SER A 58 -6.46 -3.60 9.73
C SER A 58 -7.65 -2.69 9.47
N ALA A 59 -8.12 -1.98 10.50
CA ALA A 59 -9.20 -1.02 10.37
C ALA A 59 -8.85 0.01 9.29
N LEU A 60 -9.59 -0.03 8.20
CA LEU A 60 -9.50 0.95 7.12
C LEU A 60 -10.14 2.25 7.64
N HIS A 61 -9.32 3.21 8.04
CA HIS A 61 -9.78 4.58 8.19
C HIS A 61 -9.97 5.16 6.78
N ASN A 62 -11.15 4.95 6.21
CA ASN A 62 -11.55 5.60 4.96
C ASN A 62 -11.52 7.11 5.20
N LEU A 63 -10.56 7.78 4.59
CA LEU A 63 -10.52 9.22 4.58
C LEU A 63 -11.72 9.69 3.75
N THR A 64 -12.74 10.18 4.44
CA THR A 64 -13.97 10.69 3.83
C THR A 64 -14.01 12.19 4.08
N SER A 65 -14.15 12.94 3.00
CA SER A 65 -14.35 14.39 3.08
C SER A 65 -15.84 14.67 2.98
N PRO A 66 -16.42 15.51 3.86
CA PRO A 66 -17.82 15.93 3.76
C PRO A 66 -18.03 16.96 2.64
N ARG A 67 -16.97 17.49 2.03
CA ARG A 67 -17.02 18.55 1.02
C ARG A 67 -16.21 18.16 -0.22
N SER A 68 -16.83 18.32 -1.39
CA SER A 68 -16.19 18.13 -2.70
C SER A 68 -14.94 18.99 -2.83
N PHE A 69 -13.87 18.39 -3.35
CA PHE A 69 -12.55 18.98 -3.57
C PHE A 69 -11.86 19.56 -2.34
N SER A 70 -12.38 19.29 -1.12
CA SER A 70 -11.68 19.62 0.11
C SER A 70 -10.53 18.65 0.39
N MET A 71 -10.58 17.44 -0.17
CA MET A 71 -9.54 16.43 -0.05
C MET A 71 -9.38 15.69 -1.37
N CYS A 72 -8.17 15.78 -1.94
CA CYS A 72 -7.85 15.17 -3.23
C CYS A 72 -6.68 14.20 -3.10
N GLY A 73 -6.76 13.07 -3.80
CA GLY A 73 -5.65 12.13 -3.99
C GLY A 73 -5.01 12.35 -5.33
N LEU A 74 -3.70 12.52 -5.38
CA LEU A 74 -2.92 12.65 -6.61
C LEU A 74 -2.11 11.38 -6.83
N ASP A 75 -2.08 10.94 -8.09
CA ASP A 75 -1.23 9.83 -8.53
C ASP A 75 -0.74 10.02 -9.97
N MET A 76 0.38 9.36 -10.28
CA MET A 76 1.01 9.40 -11.58
C MET A 76 1.07 7.99 -12.17
N ILE A 77 0.28 7.75 -13.21
CA ILE A 77 0.30 6.52 -13.99
C ILE A 77 1.43 6.59 -15.02
N GLY A 78 2.29 5.57 -15.07
CA GLY A 78 3.20 5.33 -16.20
C GLY A 78 4.59 4.79 -15.81
N PRO A 79 5.50 4.61 -16.79
CA PRO A 79 5.32 4.88 -18.21
C PRO A 79 4.42 3.86 -18.91
N ILE A 80 3.50 4.34 -19.75
CA ILE A 80 2.60 3.53 -20.59
C ILE A 80 3.29 3.21 -21.91
N GLU A 81 3.25 1.93 -22.31
CA GLU A 81 3.75 1.45 -23.60
C GLU A 81 2.66 0.69 -24.39
N PRO A 82 2.54 0.92 -25.71
CA PRO A 82 3.27 1.90 -26.52
C PRO A 82 2.86 3.34 -26.21
N LYS A 83 3.75 4.30 -26.51
CA LYS A 83 3.45 5.73 -26.32
C LYS A 83 2.25 6.15 -27.17
N ALA A 84 1.48 7.11 -26.68
CA ALA A 84 0.44 7.74 -27.48
C ALA A 84 1.03 8.45 -28.72
N PHE A 85 0.19 8.72 -29.72
CA PHE A 85 0.61 9.37 -30.97
C PHE A 85 1.29 10.74 -30.74
N ASN A 86 0.91 11.46 -29.69
CA ASN A 86 1.50 12.73 -29.27
C ASN A 86 2.79 12.57 -28.42
N GLY A 87 3.29 11.35 -28.25
CA GLY A 87 4.46 11.03 -27.43
C GLY A 87 4.21 10.99 -25.92
N HIS A 88 2.96 11.16 -25.47
CA HIS A 88 2.62 11.08 -24.05
C HIS A 88 2.70 9.63 -23.55
N LYS A 89 3.25 9.47 -22.34
CA LYS A 89 3.44 8.15 -21.70
C LYS A 89 3.14 8.16 -20.20
N PHE A 90 2.73 9.30 -19.65
CA PHE A 90 2.34 9.43 -18.24
C PHE A 90 0.98 10.09 -18.14
N ILE A 91 0.22 9.78 -17.10
CA ILE A 91 -1.06 10.41 -16.78
C ILE A 91 -1.03 10.82 -15.31
N LEU A 92 -1.18 12.12 -15.04
CA LEU A 92 -1.39 12.63 -13.70
C LEU A 92 -2.90 12.65 -13.43
N VAL A 93 -3.31 12.03 -12.34
CA VAL A 93 -4.71 11.89 -11.94
C VAL A 93 -4.89 12.54 -10.57
N ALA A 94 -5.98 13.30 -10.41
CA ALA A 94 -6.48 13.82 -9.14
C ALA A 94 -7.89 13.31 -8.90
N ILE A 95 -8.15 12.76 -7.70
CA ILE A 95 -9.45 12.21 -7.34
C ILE A 95 -9.97 12.87 -6.09
N ASP A 96 -11.18 13.41 -6.19
CA ASP A 96 -11.91 13.94 -5.05
C ASP A 96 -12.41 12.80 -4.16
N TYR A 97 -12.02 12.82 -2.88
CA TYR A 97 -12.41 11.76 -1.95
C TYR A 97 -13.91 11.77 -1.61
N CYS A 98 -14.59 12.92 -1.76
CA CYS A 98 -16.03 13.07 -1.50
C CYS A 98 -16.87 12.49 -2.63
N THR A 99 -16.72 13.02 -3.85
CA THR A 99 -17.56 12.68 -5.00
C THR A 99 -17.02 11.54 -5.85
N LYS A 100 -15.75 11.16 -5.65
CA LYS A 100 -14.99 10.28 -6.55
C LYS A 100 -14.81 10.85 -7.96
N TRP A 101 -14.98 12.17 -8.13
CA TRP A 101 -14.68 12.84 -9.40
C TRP A 101 -13.20 12.75 -9.73
N VAL A 102 -12.89 12.50 -11.00
CA VAL A 102 -11.54 12.29 -11.51
C VAL A 102 -11.18 13.45 -12.46
N GLU A 103 -10.05 14.09 -12.19
CA GLU A 103 -9.37 15.00 -13.11
C GLU A 103 -8.07 14.36 -13.59
N ALA A 104 -7.82 14.38 -14.90
CA ALA A 104 -6.65 13.72 -15.46
C ALA A 104 -5.98 14.56 -16.56
N ALA A 105 -4.65 14.55 -16.58
CA ALA A 105 -3.85 15.17 -17.63
C ALA A 105 -2.71 14.25 -18.07
N SER A 106 -2.49 14.11 -19.38
CA SER A 106 -1.42 13.28 -19.93
C SER A 106 -0.17 14.09 -20.28
N TYR A 107 1.00 13.44 -20.18
CA TYR A 107 2.31 14.07 -20.33
C TYR A 107 3.35 13.16 -21.01
N ALA A 108 4.25 13.76 -21.80
CA ALA A 108 5.40 13.07 -22.40
C ALA A 108 6.48 12.71 -21.38
N ASN A 109 6.73 13.59 -20.41
CA ASN A 109 7.68 13.40 -19.32
C ASN A 109 7.09 13.94 -18.02
N VAL A 110 7.47 13.35 -16.89
CA VAL A 110 7.08 13.86 -15.58
C VAL A 110 8.07 14.94 -15.14
N THR A 111 7.60 16.18 -15.02
CA THR A 111 8.38 17.25 -14.40
C THR A 111 7.63 17.89 -13.24
N LYS A 112 8.41 18.44 -12.31
CA LYS A 112 7.92 19.07 -11.08
C LYS A 112 7.02 20.29 -11.35
N SER A 113 7.30 21.06 -12.39
CA SER A 113 6.50 22.22 -12.79
C SER A 113 5.13 21.81 -13.36
N MET A 114 5.03 20.63 -13.97
CA MET A 114 3.78 20.14 -14.54
C MET A 114 2.76 19.77 -13.46
N VAL A 115 3.21 19.11 -12.38
CA VAL A 115 2.36 18.78 -11.22
C VAL A 115 1.80 20.04 -10.56
N THR A 116 2.66 21.03 -10.31
CA THR A 116 2.22 22.29 -9.69
C THR A 116 1.29 23.10 -10.60
N LYS A 117 1.51 23.06 -11.92
CA LYS A 117 0.62 23.70 -12.90
C LYS A 117 -0.75 23.01 -12.95
N PHE A 118 -0.77 21.69 -12.92
CA PHE A 118 -1.99 20.89 -12.86
C PHE A 118 -2.82 21.23 -11.63
N ILE A 119 -2.23 21.22 -10.43
CA ILE A 119 -2.94 21.57 -9.19
C ILE A 119 -3.51 22.99 -9.26
N LYS A 120 -2.74 23.97 -9.73
CA LYS A 120 -3.23 25.36 -9.81
C LYS A 120 -4.37 25.50 -10.82
N ARG A 121 -4.16 25.02 -12.04
CA ARG A 121 -5.09 25.24 -13.15
C ARG A 121 -6.31 24.34 -13.07
N ASP A 122 -6.08 23.05 -12.89
CA ASP A 122 -7.12 22.03 -13.08
C ASP A 122 -7.85 21.72 -11.77
N ILE A 123 -7.24 22.02 -10.60
CA ILE A 123 -7.89 21.85 -9.28
C ILE A 123 -8.29 23.19 -8.67
N ILE A 124 -7.33 24.08 -8.37
CA ILE A 124 -7.60 25.31 -7.61
C ILE A 124 -8.47 26.29 -8.38
N CYS A 125 -8.17 26.55 -9.66
CA CYS A 125 -8.94 27.52 -10.45
C CYS A 125 -10.35 27.02 -10.79
N HIS A 126 -10.57 25.71 -10.92
CA HIS A 126 -11.87 25.15 -11.29
C HIS A 126 -12.77 24.89 -10.07
N TYR A 127 -12.21 24.29 -9.02
CA TYR A 127 -12.98 23.77 -7.88
C TYR A 127 -12.73 24.52 -6.58
N GLY A 128 -11.73 25.41 -6.57
CA GLY A 128 -11.30 26.12 -5.39
C GLY A 128 -10.20 25.39 -4.63
N LEU A 129 -9.85 25.97 -3.47
CA LEU A 129 -8.67 25.54 -2.73
C LEU A 129 -8.95 24.27 -1.90
N PRO A 130 -8.22 23.16 -2.14
CA PRO A 130 -8.35 21.97 -1.32
C PRO A 130 -7.75 22.20 0.08
N ALA A 131 -8.37 21.65 1.11
CA ALA A 131 -7.81 21.66 2.46
C ALA A 131 -6.67 20.63 2.60
N HIS A 132 -6.81 19.49 1.91
CA HIS A 132 -5.91 18.35 2.00
C HIS A 132 -5.55 17.82 0.62
N ILE A 133 -4.27 17.54 0.42
CA ILE A 133 -3.78 16.80 -0.74
C ILE A 133 -3.00 15.58 -0.26
N ILE A 134 -3.37 14.42 -0.77
CA ILE A 134 -2.70 13.15 -0.53
C ILE A 134 -1.95 12.76 -1.79
N ILE A 135 -0.68 12.40 -1.64
CA ILE A 135 0.15 11.97 -2.75
C ILE A 135 0.70 10.59 -2.42
N ASP A 136 0.74 9.70 -3.42
CA ASP A 136 1.47 8.45 -3.25
C ASP A 136 2.98 8.71 -3.10
N ASN A 137 3.67 7.88 -2.33
CA ASN A 137 5.06 8.11 -1.97
C ASN A 137 6.05 7.89 -3.14
N GLY A 138 5.55 7.77 -4.38
CA GLY A 138 6.33 7.82 -5.59
C GLY A 138 7.20 9.08 -5.66
N THR A 139 8.50 8.89 -5.86
CA THR A 139 9.54 9.94 -5.89
C THR A 139 9.28 11.06 -6.91
N ASN A 140 8.39 10.83 -7.86
CA ASN A 140 8.03 11.78 -8.92
C ASN A 140 7.12 12.92 -8.46
N LEU A 141 6.34 12.73 -7.37
CA LEU A 141 5.36 13.70 -6.91
C LEU A 141 5.78 14.40 -5.60
N ASN A 142 6.59 13.73 -4.78
CA ASN A 142 7.08 14.26 -3.51
C ASN A 142 8.31 15.15 -3.73
N ASN A 143 8.11 16.46 -3.84
CA ASN A 143 9.18 17.40 -4.20
C ASN A 143 9.02 18.77 -3.53
N LYS A 144 10.13 19.48 -3.33
CA LYS A 144 10.21 20.81 -2.72
C LYS A 144 9.19 21.81 -3.29
N MET A 145 8.97 21.83 -4.60
CA MET A 145 7.98 22.73 -5.22
C MET A 145 6.54 22.42 -4.82
N MET A 146 6.23 21.15 -4.52
CA MET A 146 4.91 20.75 -4.03
C MET A 146 4.74 21.20 -2.58
N THR A 147 5.77 21.03 -1.76
CA THR A 147 5.82 21.55 -0.38
C THR A 147 5.63 23.08 -0.36
N GLU A 148 6.41 23.81 -1.16
CA GLU A 148 6.31 25.28 -1.28
C GLU A 148 4.92 25.73 -1.75
N LEU A 149 4.30 24.99 -2.69
CA LEU A 149 2.94 25.26 -3.14
C LEU A 149 1.93 25.04 -2.00
N CYS A 150 2.04 23.91 -1.29
CA CYS A 150 1.15 23.60 -0.17
C CYS A 150 1.29 24.62 0.95
N GLU A 151 2.52 25.04 1.29
CA GLU A 151 2.77 26.09 2.28
C GLU A 151 2.16 27.43 1.85
N LYS A 152 2.40 27.85 0.59
CA LYS A 152 1.87 29.12 0.06
C LYS A 152 0.35 29.19 0.13
N PHE A 153 -0.31 28.10 -0.19
CA PHE A 153 -1.77 28.03 -0.19
C PHE A 153 -2.35 27.48 1.13
N LYS A 154 -1.53 27.21 2.14
CA LYS A 154 -1.94 26.60 3.42
C LYS A 154 -2.71 25.27 3.27
N ILE A 155 -2.35 24.50 2.23
CA ILE A 155 -2.89 23.16 1.98
C ILE A 155 -2.11 22.17 2.86
N LYS A 156 -2.81 21.28 3.56
CA LYS A 156 -2.16 20.20 4.32
C LYS A 156 -1.82 19.06 3.39
N HIS A 157 -0.52 18.76 3.29
CA HIS A 157 0.00 17.69 2.46
C HIS A 157 0.24 16.42 3.30
N TYR A 158 -0.24 15.27 2.81
CA TYR A 158 0.03 13.96 3.39
C TYR A 158 0.62 13.02 2.34
N ASN A 159 1.58 12.19 2.75
CA ASN A 159 2.07 11.10 1.91
C ASN A 159 1.36 9.80 2.32
N SER A 160 1.01 8.98 1.34
CA SER A 160 0.59 7.60 1.61
C SER A 160 1.73 6.84 2.31
N THR A 161 1.37 5.85 3.13
CA THR A 161 2.34 4.91 3.69
C THR A 161 2.86 3.98 2.58
N PRO A 162 4.20 3.76 2.46
CA PRO A 162 4.77 2.83 1.50
C PRO A 162 4.11 1.45 1.58
N TYR A 163 3.83 0.82 0.44
CA TYR A 163 3.27 -0.54 0.35
C TYR A 163 1.88 -0.73 1.00
N HIS A 164 1.16 0.35 1.28
CA HIS A 164 -0.25 0.33 1.68
C HIS A 164 -1.13 1.06 0.64
N PRO A 165 -1.23 0.50 -0.59
CA PRO A 165 -2.03 1.01 -1.70
C PRO A 165 -3.46 1.41 -1.30
N LYS A 166 -4.01 0.70 -0.30
CA LYS A 166 -5.35 0.91 0.26
C LYS A 166 -5.66 2.33 0.74
N MET A 167 -4.68 3.12 1.21
CA MET A 167 -4.94 4.52 1.61
C MET A 167 -5.19 5.42 0.38
N ASN A 168 -4.57 5.07 -0.75
CA ASN A 168 -4.80 5.67 -2.06
C ASN A 168 -5.74 4.81 -2.92
N GLY A 169 -6.47 3.86 -2.32
CA GLY A 169 -7.25 2.85 -3.05
C GLY A 169 -8.39 3.44 -3.88
N ALA A 170 -8.87 4.65 -3.55
CA ALA A 170 -9.82 5.37 -4.39
C ALA A 170 -9.16 5.90 -5.69
N VAL A 171 -7.86 6.22 -5.63
CA VAL A 171 -7.10 6.63 -6.80
C VAL A 171 -6.74 5.43 -7.66
N GLU A 172 -6.25 4.36 -7.04
CA GLU A 172 -5.90 3.11 -7.74
C GLU A 172 -7.10 2.41 -8.37
N ALA A 173 -8.31 2.51 -7.79
CA ALA A 173 -9.51 1.91 -8.37
C ALA A 173 -10.01 2.65 -9.62
N ALA A 174 -9.55 3.88 -9.85
CA ALA A 174 -9.95 4.72 -10.96
C ALA A 174 -8.87 4.87 -12.05
N ASN A 175 -7.62 4.59 -11.71
CA ASN A 175 -6.51 4.41 -12.65
C ASN A 175 -6.68 3.13 -13.49
#